data_AF-A0A7J8QHA9-F1
#
_entry.id   AF-A0A7J8QHA9-F1
#
_cell.length_a   1.000
_cell.length_b   1.000
_cell.length_c   1.000
_cell.angle_alpha   90.00
_cell.angle_beta   90.00
_cell.angle_gamma   90.00
#
_symmetry.space_group_name_H-M   'P 1'
#
loop_
_entity.id
_entity.type
_entity.pdbx_description
1 polymer ?
#
loop_
_entity_poly.entity_id
_entity_poly.type
_entity_poly.pdbx_seq_one_letter_code
_entity_poly.pdbx_strand_id
1 'polypeptide(L)'
;MVSNCGMSDTIGPVHIKERPSSEMQSRIDAEVVKLLREAYDRVKALLKKQEKALHALANALLEYETLSAEEIKRILLPYREGRLPEQQEQGEGELALA
;
A
#
# COMPACT_ATOMS: atom_id res chain seq x y z
N MET A 1 2.79 -12.77 -7.70
CA MET A 1 2.79 -13.08 -6.25
C MET A 1 2.38 -14.52 -5.98
N VAL A 2 1.17 -14.95 -6.38
CA VAL A 2 0.70 -16.32 -6.13
C VAL A 2 1.41 -17.35 -7.05
N SER A 3 1.43 -17.17 -8.37
CA SER A 3 1.97 -18.16 -9.31
C SER A 3 3.51 -18.14 -9.46
N ASN A 4 4.11 -16.95 -9.60
CA ASN A 4 5.55 -16.82 -9.85
C ASN A 4 6.40 -16.83 -8.58
N CYS A 5 5.85 -16.34 -7.46
CA CYS A 5 6.61 -16.11 -6.23
C CYS A 5 6.24 -17.09 -5.10
N GLY A 6 5.23 -17.96 -5.29
CA GLY A 6 4.83 -18.97 -4.29
C GLY A 6 4.39 -18.39 -2.95
N MET A 7 3.90 -17.14 -2.92
CA MET A 7 3.57 -16.42 -1.69
C MET A 7 2.13 -16.72 -1.19
N SER A 8 1.65 -17.95 -1.35
CA SER A 8 0.34 -18.38 -0.83
C SER A 8 0.52 -19.64 0.02
N ASP A 9 0.03 -19.59 1.26
CA ASP A 9 0.13 -20.68 2.23
C ASP A 9 -0.62 -21.96 1.77
N THR A 10 -1.66 -21.79 0.94
CA THR A 10 -2.49 -22.89 0.42
C THR A 10 -1.82 -23.66 -0.72
N ILE A 11 -0.96 -23.00 -1.50
CA ILE A 11 -0.21 -23.64 -2.61
C ILE A 11 1.20 -24.04 -2.16
N GLY A 12 1.75 -23.33 -1.17
CA GLY A 12 3.11 -23.50 -0.69
C GLY A 12 4.16 -22.85 -1.60
N PRO A 13 5.45 -22.99 -1.27
CA PRO A 13 6.56 -22.37 -1.99
C PRO A 13 6.87 -23.12 -3.30
N VAL A 14 5.90 -23.15 -4.21
CA VAL A 14 5.98 -23.85 -5.48
C VAL A 14 5.93 -22.85 -6.63
N HIS A 15 6.89 -22.95 -7.54
CA HIS A 15 6.88 -22.19 -8.78
C HIS A 15 6.03 -22.92 -9.83
N ILE A 16 4.97 -22.27 -10.29
CA ILE A 16 4.01 -22.84 -11.23
C ILE A 16 4.39 -22.38 -12.65
N LYS A 17 4.68 -23.35 -13.54
CA LYS A 17 4.96 -23.10 -14.96
C LYS A 17 3.70 -22.63 -15.70
N GLU A 18 3.85 -22.01 -16.88
CA GLU A 18 2.79 -21.34 -17.66
C GLU A 18 1.52 -22.16 -17.98
N ARG A 19 1.55 -23.50 -17.85
CA ARG A 19 0.38 -24.36 -18.05
C ARG A 19 0.15 -25.31 -16.86
N PRO A 20 -0.46 -24.85 -15.77
CA PRO A 20 -0.92 -25.74 -14.71
C PRO A 20 -2.13 -26.57 -15.16
N SER A 21 -2.38 -27.69 -14.48
CA SER A 21 -3.63 -28.44 -14.59
C SER A 21 -4.83 -27.57 -14.19
N SER A 22 -6.02 -27.81 -14.77
CA SER A 22 -7.25 -27.05 -14.49
C SER A 22 -7.57 -26.93 -13.00
N GLU A 23 -7.36 -27.98 -12.21
CA GLU A 23 -7.57 -27.96 -10.75
C GLU A 23 -6.64 -26.97 -10.04
N MET A 24 -5.36 -26.96 -10.41
CA MET A 24 -4.37 -26.04 -9.85
C MET A 24 -4.65 -24.59 -10.29
N GLN A 25 -5.14 -24.40 -11.52
CA GLN A 25 -5.54 -23.09 -12.04
C GLN A 25 -6.69 -22.49 -11.22
N SER A 26 -7.74 -23.28 -10.96
CA SER A 26 -8.85 -22.88 -10.10
C SER A 26 -8.40 -22.53 -8.67
N ARG A 27 -7.43 -23.27 -8.12
CA ARG A 27 -6.85 -22.97 -6.80
C ARG A 27 -6.08 -21.65 -6.78
N ILE A 28 -5.31 -21.36 -7.83
CA ILE A 28 -4.60 -20.07 -7.97
C ILE A 28 -5.60 -18.93 -8.02
N ASP A 29 -6.63 -19.03 -8.86
CA ASP A 29 -7.62 -17.97 -9.02
C ASP A 29 -8.38 -17.69 -7.71
N ALA A 30 -8.73 -18.75 -6.97
CA ALA A 30 -9.34 -18.61 -5.65
C ALA A 30 -8.45 -17.84 -4.67
N GLU A 31 -7.15 -18.13 -4.65
CA GLU A 31 -6.17 -17.44 -3.79
C GLU A 31 -5.96 -15.98 -4.21
N VAL A 32 -5.93 -15.69 -5.50
CA VAL A 32 -5.84 -14.30 -6.01
C VAL A 32 -7.06 -13.50 -5.57
N VAL A 33 -8.27 -14.06 -5.72
CA VAL A 33 -9.50 -13.40 -5.29
C VAL A 33 -9.52 -13.19 -3.78
N LYS A 34 -9.11 -14.20 -3.00
CA LYS A 34 -9.02 -14.07 -1.54
C LYS A 34 -8.07 -12.95 -1.13
N LEU A 35 -6.87 -12.90 -1.72
CA LEU A 35 -5.88 -11.86 -1.44
C LEU A 35 -6.42 -10.46 -1.76
N LEU A 36 -7.09 -10.30 -2.90
CA LEU A 36 -7.70 -9.02 -3.31
C LEU A 36 -8.81 -8.59 -2.35
N ARG A 37 -9.68 -9.52 -1.94
CA ARG A 37 -10.76 -9.23 -0.97
C ARG A 37 -10.19 -8.81 0.37
N GLU A 38 -9.23 -9.55 0.91
CA GLU A 38 -8.60 -9.19 2.18
C GLU A 38 -7.89 -7.84 2.11
N ALA A 39 -7.16 -7.56 1.02
CA ALA A 39 -6.53 -6.26 0.82
C ALA A 39 -7.57 -5.13 0.78
N TYR A 40 -8.66 -5.33 0.03
CA TYR A 40 -9.76 -4.37 -0.05
C TYR A 40 -10.40 -4.13 1.32
N ASP A 41 -10.73 -5.19 2.06
CA ASP A 41 -11.37 -5.07 3.38
C ASP A 41 -10.44 -4.41 4.41
N ARG A 42 -9.14 -4.74 4.40
CA ARG A 42 -8.13 -4.07 5.24
C ARG A 42 -8.08 -2.57 4.96
N VAL A 43 -7.97 -2.19 3.68
CA VAL A 43 -7.92 -0.77 3.29
C VAL A 43 -9.23 -0.07 3.61
N LYS A 44 -10.37 -0.71 3.36
CA LYS A 44 -11.69 -0.16 3.68
C LYS A 44 -11.86 0.06 5.19
N ALA A 45 -11.40 -0.87 6.02
CA ALA A 45 -11.40 -0.72 7.47
C ALA A 45 -10.46 0.42 7.92
N LEU A 46 -9.28 0.53 7.31
CA LEU A 46 -8.33 1.61 7.57
C LEU A 46 -8.93 2.99 7.23
N LEU A 47 -9.51 3.12 6.04
CA LEU A 47 -10.15 4.35 5.57
C LEU A 47 -11.34 4.74 6.44
N LYS A 48 -12.17 3.77 6.88
CA LYS A 48 -13.25 4.02 7.83
C LYS A 48 -12.73 4.47 9.20
N LYS A 49 -11.63 3.88 9.69
CA LYS A 49 -11.01 4.29 10.96
C LYS A 49 -10.45 5.72 10.87
N GLN A 50 -9.90 6.09 9.72
CA GLN A 50 -9.30 7.40 9.45
C GLN A 50 -10.22 8.35 8.67
N GLU A 51 -11.54 8.19 8.80
CA GLU A 51 -12.51 8.96 8.01
C GLU A 51 -12.37 10.48 8.23
N LYS A 52 -12.09 10.92 9.47
CA LYS A 52 -11.85 12.33 9.79
C LYS A 52 -10.64 12.91 9.04
N ALA A 53 -9.58 12.11 8.90
CA ALA A 53 -8.36 12.50 8.20
C ALA A 53 -8.59 12.58 6.69
N LEU A 54 -9.39 11.66 6.14
CA LEU A 54 -9.80 11.65 4.73
C LEU A 54 -10.61 12.90 4.38
N HIS A 55 -11.60 13.26 5.21
CA HIS A 55 -12.41 14.46 4.99
C HIS A 55 -11.58 15.75 5.12
N ALA A 56 -10.65 15.82 6.08
CA ALA A 56 -9.74 16.96 6.22
C ALA A 56 -8.85 17.13 4.97
N LEU A 57 -8.32 16.03 4.43
CA LEU A 57 -7.52 16.06 3.21
C LEU A 57 -8.36 16.46 1.99
N ALA A 58 -9.59 15.95 1.87
CA ALA A 58 -10.50 16.30 0.78
C ALA A 58 -10.86 17.79 0.80
N ASN A 59 -11.14 18.36 1.98
CA ASN A 59 -11.40 19.79 2.12
C ASN A 59 -10.18 20.63 1.74
N ALA A 60 -8.98 20.24 2.17
CA ALA A 60 -7.76 20.94 1.78
C ALA A 60 -7.50 20.88 0.27
N LEU A 61 -7.80 19.76 -0.40
CA LEU A 61 -7.70 19.66 -1.86
C LEU A 61 -8.73 20.54 -2.59
N LEU A 62 -9.92 20.73 -2.01
CA LEU A 62 -10.92 21.65 -2.56
C LEU A 62 -10.49 23.11 -2.45
N GLU A 63 -9.74 23.47 -1.40
CA GLU A 63 -9.26 24.84 -1.17
C GLU A 63 -8.00 25.18 -1.98
N TYR A 64 -7.04 24.26 -2.07
CA TYR A 64 -5.71 24.54 -2.62
C TYR A 64 -5.43 23.91 -3.99
N GLU A 65 -6.37 23.13 -4.56
CA GLU A 65 -6.32 22.37 -5.82
C GLU A 65 -5.18 21.33 -5.93
N THR A 66 -4.01 21.63 -5.40
CA THR A 66 -2.81 20.80 -5.34
C THR A 66 -2.20 20.92 -3.96
N LEU A 67 -1.73 19.79 -3.41
CA LEU A 67 -1.04 19.75 -2.12
C LEU A 67 0.30 19.04 -2.30
N SER A 68 1.36 19.60 -1.72
CA SER A 68 2.66 18.97 -1.63
C SER A 68 2.68 17.86 -0.57
N ALA A 69 3.65 16.95 -0.67
CA ALA A 69 3.79 15.83 0.27
C ALA A 69 3.96 16.29 1.73
N GLU A 70 4.55 17.48 1.96
CA GLU A 70 4.69 18.06 3.29
C GLU A 70 3.38 18.58 3.86
N GLU A 71 2.56 19.25 3.04
CA GLU A 71 1.27 19.79 3.46
C GLU A 71 0.30 18.65 3.80
N ILE A 72 0.31 17.58 3.01
CA ILE A 72 -0.44 16.35 3.30
C ILE A 72 -0.02 15.76 4.66
N LYS A 73 1.29 15.71 4.95
CA LYS A 73 1.80 15.25 6.26
C LYS A 73 1.36 16.17 7.40
N ARG A 74 1.32 17.49 7.20
CA ARG A 74 0.83 18.47 8.19
C ARG A 74 -0.66 18.30 8.50
N ILE A 75 -1.49 18.03 7.48
CA ILE A 75 -2.93 17.79 7.65
C ILE A 75 -3.20 16.44 8.34
N LEU A 76 -2.37 15.41 8.05
CA LEU A 76 -2.52 14.06 8.62
C LEU A 76 -1.87 13.88 10.00
N LEU A 77 -0.94 14.76 10.40
CA LEU A 77 -0.25 14.77 11.69
C LEU A 77 -1.19 14.62 12.92
N PRO A 78 -2.29 15.38 13.05
CA PRO A 78 -3.22 15.25 14.18
C PRO A 78 -4.00 13.93 14.20
N TYR A 79 -4.03 13.19 13.09
CA TYR A 79 -4.73 11.90 12.98
C TYR A 79 -3.79 10.68 13.02
N ARG A 80 -2.47 10.91 13.13
CA ARG A 80 -1.46 9.86 13.29
C ARG A 80 -1.31 9.44 14.75
N GLU A 81 -2.18 8.56 15.22
CA GLU A 81 -1.90 7.79 16.43
C GLU A 81 -0.85 6.70 16.11
N GLY A 82 0.40 6.95 16.53
CA GLY A 82 1.43 5.93 16.60
C GLY A 82 2.39 5.84 15.41
N ARG A 83 3.56 6.47 15.59
CA ARG A 83 4.88 6.16 15.00
C ARG A 83 5.11 6.47 13.52
N LEU A 84 6.13 7.29 13.26
CA LEU A 84 7.29 6.94 12.43
C LEU A 84 8.49 7.80 12.90
N PRO A 85 9.73 7.26 12.90
CA PRO A 85 10.92 8.07 13.12
C PRO A 85 11.11 9.03 11.94
N GLU A 86 11.50 10.25 12.25
CA GLU A 86 11.96 11.24 11.29
C GLU A 86 13.14 10.65 10.50
N GLN A 87 12.93 10.37 9.22
CA GLN A 87 14.06 10.22 8.30
C GLN A 87 14.54 11.63 7.99
N GLN A 88 15.61 11.99 8.69
CA GLN A 88 16.45 13.15 8.40
C GLN A 88 16.75 13.20 6.91
N GLU A 89 16.50 14.36 6.31
CA GLU A 89 17.01 14.73 5.00
C GLU A 89 18.54 14.59 5.03
N GLN A 90 19.07 13.51 4.44
CA GLN A 90 20.49 13.39 4.18
C GLN A 90 20.81 14.12 2.88
N GLY A 91 21.21 15.38 3.05
CA GLY A 91 22.37 15.96 2.40
C GLY A 91 22.35 16.03 0.87
N GLU A 92 21.97 17.20 0.36
CA GLU A 92 22.62 17.78 -0.81
C GLU A 92 24.15 17.80 -0.55
N GLY A 93 24.87 16.89 -1.20
CA GLY A 93 26.31 16.71 -1.07
C GLY A 93 26.94 16.54 -2.45
N GLU A 94 27.08 17.66 -3.16
CA GLU A 94 28.30 18.01 -3.90
C GLU A 94 28.96 16.90 -4.74
N LEU A 95 28.42 16.63 -5.94
CA LEU A 95 29.19 15.97 -7.00
C LEU A 95 30.00 17.02 -7.77
N ALA A 96 30.96 17.63 -7.08
CA ALA A 96 32.03 18.42 -7.68
C ALA A 96 33.40 17.87 -7.24
N LEU A 97 33.90 16.87 -7.97
CA LEU A 97 35.32 16.48 -8.00
C LEU A 97 35.62 16.17 -9.47
N ALA A 98 36.32 17.07 -10.17
CA ALA A 98 37.78 17.20 -10.24
C ALA A 98 38.41 16.08 -11.08
#